data_AF-A0A388M3M1-F1
#
_entry.id   AF-A0A388M3M1-F1
#
_cell.length_a   1.000
_cell.length_b   1.000
_cell.length_c   1.000
_cell.angle_alpha   90.00
_cell.angle_beta   90.00
_cell.angle_gamma   90.00
#
_symmetry.space_group_name_H-M   'P 1'
#
loop_
_entity.id
_entity.type
_entity.pdbx_description
1 polymer ?
#
loop_
_entity_poly.entity_id
_entity_poly.type
_entity_poly.pdbx_seq_one_letter_code
_entity_poly.pdbx_strand_id
1 'polypeptide(L)'
;MFTDRPLYSGEDEEKAKYAARDPIAALKRYMLENQLCSEDELKAIDKQVEEVVDEAVEYAEASPVPERSQLLRYVFPDPKGFGIGPDGKYRCEHPDFTSGTANV
;
A
#
# COMPACT_ATOMS: atom_id res chain seq x y z
N MET A 1 1.19 -14.00 -10.86
CA MET A 1 2.44 -14.52 -10.30
C MET A 1 3.52 -13.46 -10.48
N PHE A 2 3.65 -12.55 -9.53
CA PHE A 2 4.73 -11.57 -9.46
C PHE A 2 5.85 -12.18 -8.63
N THR A 3 6.87 -12.72 -9.26
CA THR A 3 8.11 -13.08 -8.57
C THR A 3 9.21 -12.22 -9.16
N ASP A 4 9.47 -11.07 -8.51
CA ASP A 4 10.72 -10.33 -8.71
C ASP A 4 11.87 -11.16 -8.14
N ARG A 5 12.24 -12.21 -8.88
CA ARG A 5 13.34 -13.09 -8.54
C ARG A 5 14.62 -12.44 -9.05
N PRO A 6 15.59 -12.12 -8.18
CA PRO A 6 16.81 -11.46 -8.62
C PRO A 6 17.62 -12.42 -9.50
N LEU A 7 17.89 -12.00 -10.74
CA LEU A 7 18.67 -12.80 -11.71
C LEU A 7 20.17 -12.85 -11.40
N TYR A 8 20.65 -12.10 -10.40
CA TYR A 8 22.08 -11.84 -10.20
C TYR A 8 22.59 -11.81 -8.75
N SER A 9 21.77 -12.02 -7.72
CA SER A 9 22.27 -12.13 -6.34
C SER A 9 22.13 -13.53 -5.77
N GLY A 10 23.15 -13.96 -5.02
CA GLY A 10 23.12 -15.19 -4.23
C GLY A 10 22.08 -15.03 -3.13
N GLU A 11 20.84 -15.42 -3.44
CA GLU A 11 19.65 -15.11 -2.64
C GLU A 11 19.85 -15.43 -1.15
N ASP A 12 20.50 -16.54 -0.83
CA ASP A 12 20.64 -17.02 0.55
C ASP A 12 21.70 -16.24 1.34
N GLU A 13 22.82 -15.87 0.70
CA GLU A 13 23.88 -15.09 1.33
C GLU A 13 23.42 -13.66 1.62
N GLU A 14 22.68 -13.03 0.69
CA GLU A 14 22.12 -11.70 0.92
C GLU A 14 21.02 -11.73 1.99
N LYS A 15 20.09 -12.69 1.93
CA LYS A 15 19.06 -12.85 2.97
C LYS A 15 19.70 -13.02 4.35
N ALA A 16 20.73 -13.86 4.47
CA ALA A 16 21.45 -14.04 5.73
C ALA A 16 22.15 -12.76 6.20
N LYS A 17 22.80 -12.02 5.28
CA LYS A 17 23.46 -10.75 5.56
C LYS A 17 22.48 -9.69 6.09
N TYR A 18 21.29 -9.58 5.49
CA TYR A 18 20.28 -8.62 5.94
C TYR A 18 19.57 -9.08 7.20
N ALA A 19 19.27 -10.37 7.35
CA ALA A 19 18.69 -10.94 8.57
C ALA A 19 19.59 -10.71 9.79
N ALA A 20 20.93 -10.81 9.61
CA ALA A 20 21.88 -10.51 10.68
C ALA A 20 21.90 -9.03 11.11
N ARG A 21 21.36 -8.11 10.30
CA ARG A 21 21.32 -6.66 10.56
C ARG A 21 19.90 -6.16 10.83
N ASP A 22 18.96 -7.05 11.11
CA ASP A 22 17.57 -6.69 11.39
C ASP A 22 17.47 -5.84 12.67
N PRO A 23 16.94 -4.59 12.57
CA PRO A 23 16.76 -3.73 13.73
C PRO A 23 15.74 -4.27 14.74
N ILE A 24 14.74 -5.06 14.31
CA ILE A 24 13.72 -5.61 15.19
C ILE A 24 14.34 -6.68 16.09
N ALA A 25 15.07 -7.63 15.49
CA ALA A 25 15.82 -8.63 16.23
C ALA A 25 16.88 -8.01 17.17
N ALA A 26 17.57 -6.96 16.72
CA ALA A 26 18.56 -6.25 17.53
C ALA A 26 17.92 -5.54 18.74
N LEU A 27 16.80 -4.85 18.54
CA LEU A 27 16.06 -4.18 19.61
C LEU A 27 15.49 -5.18 20.61
N LYS A 28 14.92 -6.30 20.12
CA LYS A 28 14.40 -7.38 20.96
C LYS A 28 15.45 -7.92 21.93
N ARG A 29 16.66 -8.19 21.43
CA ARG A 29 17.80 -8.63 22.26
C ARG A 29 18.16 -7.58 23.31
N TYR A 30 18.30 -6.32 22.88
CA TYR A 30 18.62 -5.22 23.79
C TYR A 30 17.59 -5.07 24.92
N MET A 31 16.29 -5.13 24.62
CA MET A 31 15.24 -4.98 25.63
C MET A 31 15.23 -6.13 26.65
N LEU A 32 15.47 -7.37 26.20
CA LEU A 32 15.56 -8.55 27.07
C LEU A 32 16.82 -8.52 27.94
N GLU A 33 17.98 -8.20 27.35
CA GLU A 33 19.26 -8.10 28.07
C GLU A 33 19.23 -7.02 29.17
N ASN A 34 18.50 -5.93 28.94
CA ASN A 34 18.35 -4.83 29.89
C ASN A 34 17.11 -4.96 30.79
N GLN A 35 16.40 -6.10 30.76
CA GLN A 35 15.21 -6.37 31.57
C GLN A 35 14.11 -5.30 31.43
N LEU A 36 13.98 -4.71 30.24
CA LEU A 36 12.99 -3.66 29.95
C LEU A 36 11.60 -4.23 29.64
N CYS A 37 11.53 -5.50 29.23
CA CYS A 37 10.29 -6.23 28.97
C CYS A 37 10.51 -7.74 29.13
N SER A 38 9.41 -8.48 29.23
CA SER A 38 9.39 -9.94 29.20
C SER A 38 9.19 -10.48 27.78
N GLU A 39 9.54 -11.75 27.56
CA GLU A 39 9.24 -12.41 26.28
C GLU A 39 7.74 -12.50 25.98
N ASP A 40 6.91 -12.63 27.02
CA ASP A 40 5.47 -12.78 26.86
C ASP A 40 4.80 -11.45 26.46
N GLU A 41 5.29 -10.32 26.97
CA GLU A 41 4.86 -8.98 26.51
C GLU A 41 5.23 -8.76 25.04
N LEU A 42 6.44 -9.17 24.62
CA LEU A 42 6.84 -9.06 23.22
C LEU A 42 5.97 -9.92 22.30
N LYS A 43 5.66 -11.17 22.70
CA LYS A 43 4.74 -12.04 21.94
C LYS A 43 3.33 -11.45 21.88
N ALA A 44 2.87 -10.80 22.94
CA ALA A 44 1.57 -10.14 22.96
C ALA A 44 1.54 -8.95 21.98
N ILE A 45 2.62 -8.17 21.89
CA ILE A 45 2.75 -7.10 20.89
C ILE A 45 2.77 -7.68 19.47
N ASP A 46 3.56 -8.74 19.22
CA ASP A 46 3.63 -9.39 17.90
C ASP A 46 2.22 -9.82 17.44
N LYS A 47 1.43 -10.45 18.34
CA LYS A 47 0.06 -10.86 18.06
C LYS A 47 -0.89 -9.69 17.78
N GLN A 48 -0.78 -8.60 18.53
CA GLN A 48 -1.59 -7.40 18.30
C GLN A 48 -1.28 -6.77 16.93
N VAL A 49 -0.01 -6.77 16.51
CA VAL A 49 0.39 -6.26 15.21
C VAL A 49 -0.14 -7.15 14.09
N GLU A 50 -0.09 -8.47 14.24
CA GLU A 50 -0.69 -9.42 13.29
C GLU A 50 -2.20 -9.15 13.12
N GLU A 51 -2.94 -9.01 14.23
CA GLU A 51 -4.37 -8.71 14.21
C GLU A 51 -4.68 -7.39 13.47
N VAL A 52 -3.91 -6.33 13.71
CA VAL A 52 -4.08 -5.03 13.02
C VAL A 52 -3.81 -5.15 11.52
N VAL A 53 -2.82 -5.95 11.12
CA VAL A 53 -2.49 -6.16 9.71
C VAL A 53 -3.59 -6.95 9.02
N ASP A 54 -4.09 -8.01 9.64
CA ASP A 54 -5.16 -8.85 9.10
C ASP A 54 -6.44 -8.01 8.91
N GLU A 55 -6.84 -7.21 9.90
CA GLU A 55 -7.98 -6.29 9.78
C GLU A 55 -7.79 -5.27 8.65
N ALA A 56 -6.57 -4.74 8.46
CA ALA A 56 -6.28 -3.80 7.39
C ALA A 56 -6.37 -4.46 6.00
N VAL A 57 -5.94 -5.72 5.88
CA VAL A 57 -6.06 -6.51 4.64
C VAL A 57 -7.53 -6.78 4.33
N GLU A 58 -8.31 -7.25 5.30
CA GLU A 58 -9.74 -7.49 5.12
C GLU A 58 -10.49 -6.23 4.69
N TYR A 59 -10.19 -5.09 5.32
CA TYR A 59 -10.74 -3.80 4.93
C TYR A 59 -10.36 -3.40 3.49
N ALA A 60 -9.09 -3.59 3.10
CA ALA A 60 -8.61 -3.25 1.77
C ALA A 60 -9.25 -4.12 0.68
N GLU A 61 -9.43 -5.42 0.94
CA GLU A 61 -10.08 -6.34 0.00
C GLU A 61 -11.60 -6.11 -0.11
N ALA A 62 -12.25 -5.72 0.99
CA ALA A 62 -13.67 -5.39 1.01
C ALA A 62 -13.98 -3.99 0.43
N SER A 63 -12.96 -3.14 0.28
CA SER A 63 -13.15 -1.77 -0.21
C SER A 63 -13.65 -1.76 -1.66
N PRO A 64 -14.77 -1.07 -1.96
CA PRO A 64 -15.25 -0.96 -3.33
C PRO A 64 -14.28 -0.16 -4.21
N VAL A 65 -14.30 -0.47 -5.50
CA VAL A 65 -13.58 0.31 -6.52
C VAL A 65 -14.16 1.73 -6.55
N PRO A 66 -13.32 2.78 -6.62
CA PRO A 66 -13.81 4.15 -6.67
C PRO A 66 -14.66 4.42 -7.92
N GLU A 67 -15.65 5.30 -7.77
CA GLU A 67 -16.49 5.77 -8.86
C GLU A 67 -15.69 6.46 -9.97
N ARG A 68 -16.14 6.32 -11.22
CA ARG A 68 -15.46 6.90 -12.40
C ARG A 68 -15.31 8.41 -12.34
N SER A 69 -16.23 9.10 -11.66
CA SER A 69 -16.15 10.56 -11.45
C SER A 69 -14.94 10.98 -10.63
N GLN A 70 -14.34 10.06 -9.85
CA GLN A 70 -13.14 10.34 -9.06
C GLN A 70 -11.85 10.36 -9.89
N LEU A 71 -11.84 9.87 -11.14
CA LEU A 71 -10.65 9.80 -11.99
C LEU A 71 -9.92 11.14 -12.16
N LEU A 72 -10.68 12.24 -12.20
CA LEU A 72 -10.14 13.60 -12.41
C LEU A 72 -9.99 14.40 -11.11
N ARG A 73 -10.35 13.80 -9.97
CA ARG A 73 -10.26 14.44 -8.66
C ARG A 73 -8.78 14.59 -8.27
N TYR A 74 -8.43 15.72 -7.66
CA TYR A 74 -7.07 16.06 -7.19
C TYR A 74 -5.99 16.24 -8.28
N VAL A 75 -6.38 16.34 -9.55
CA VAL A 75 -5.45 16.78 -10.62
C VAL A 75 -5.10 18.27 -10.47
N PHE A 76 -6.09 19.09 -10.10
CA PHE A 76 -5.89 20.50 -9.73
C PHE A 76 -6.47 20.81 -8.36
N PRO A 77 -5.92 21.81 -7.65
CA PRO A 77 -6.48 22.29 -6.39
C PRO A 77 -7.89 22.87 -6.54
N ASP A 78 -8.15 23.55 -7.66
CA ASP A 78 -9.49 24.02 -8.02
C ASP A 78 -10.20 22.95 -8.88
N PRO A 79 -11.31 22.38 -8.41
CA PRO A 79 -12.08 21.38 -9.15
C PRO A 79 -12.63 21.89 -10.49
N LYS A 80 -12.63 23.21 -10.73
CA LYS A 80 -13.04 23.81 -12.02
C LYS A 80 -12.00 23.67 -13.12
N GLY A 81 -10.75 23.31 -12.79
CA GLY A 81 -9.62 23.29 -13.74
C GLY A 81 -9.68 22.17 -14.78
N PHE A 82 -10.41 21.08 -14.51
CA PHE A 82 -10.59 19.97 -15.45
C PHE A 82 -12.07 19.72 -15.76
N GLY A 83 -12.50 20.16 -16.95
CA GLY A 83 -13.59 19.50 -17.66
C GLY A 83 -15.01 19.75 -17.14
N ILE A 84 -15.32 20.98 -16.74
CA ILE A 84 -16.69 21.48 -16.81
C ILE A 84 -17.04 21.59 -18.31
N GLY A 85 -17.93 20.73 -18.82
CA GLY A 85 -18.59 20.99 -20.11
C GLY A 85 -19.34 22.33 -20.05
N PRO A 86 -19.77 22.92 -21.18
CA PRO A 86 -20.55 24.17 -21.15
C PRO A 86 -21.78 24.11 -20.22
N ASP A 87 -22.25 22.89 -19.91
CA ASP A 87 -23.38 22.59 -19.02
C ASP A 87 -23.04 22.46 -17.52
N GLY A 88 -21.80 22.72 -17.10
CA GLY A 88 -21.43 22.62 -15.66
C GLY A 88 -21.00 21.23 -15.19
N LYS A 89 -21.12 20.20 -16.04
CA LYS A 89 -20.91 18.77 -15.68
C LYS A 89 -19.53 18.24 -16.07
N TYR A 90 -19.07 17.19 -15.38
CA TYR A 90 -17.80 16.53 -15.69
C TYR A 90 -17.86 15.84 -17.07
N ARG A 91 -16.84 16.03 -17.91
CA ARG A 91 -16.73 15.36 -19.22
C ARG A 91 -16.80 13.83 -19.15
N CYS A 92 -16.41 13.21 -18.03
CA CYS A 92 -16.50 11.76 -17.83
C CYS A 92 -17.93 11.23 -17.69
N GLU A 93 -18.92 12.10 -17.46
CA GLU A 93 -20.34 11.77 -17.46
C GLU A 93 -20.93 11.73 -18.87
N HIS A 94 -20.20 12.22 -19.89
CA HIS A 94 -20.67 12.19 -21.27
C HIS A 94 -20.57 10.77 -21.84
N PRO A 95 -21.62 10.23 -22.48
CA PRO A 95 -21.62 8.87 -23.03
C PRO A 95 -20.50 8.63 -24.07
N ASP A 96 -20.07 9.68 -24.76
CA ASP A 96 -19.00 9.64 -25.77
C ASP A 96 -17.58 9.78 -25.18
N PHE A 97 -17.43 9.84 -23.85
CA PHE A 97 -16.10 9.98 -23.23
C PHE A 97 -15.22 8.74 -23.46
N THR A 98 -15.83 7.55 -23.54
CA THR A 98 -15.11 6.28 -23.74
C THR A 98 -14.95 5.89 -25.21
N SER A 99 -15.63 6.57 -26.13
CA SER A 99 -15.38 6.40 -27.57
C SER A 99 -14.10 7.16 -27.92
N GLY A 100 -12.95 6.53 -27.63
CA GLY A 100 -11.64 7.12 -27.79
C GLY A 100 -11.50 7.84 -29.12
N THR A 101 -10.98 9.06 -29.08
CA THR A 101 -10.45 9.77 -30.27
C THR A 101 -9.14 9.12 -30.72
N ALA A 102 -9.18 7.83 -31.01
CA ALA A 102 -8.17 7.13 -31.78
C ALA A 102 -8.88 6.60 -33.02
N ASN A 103 -9.10 7.48 -33.99
CA ASN A 103 -9.21 7.02 -35.36
C ASN A 103 -7.82 6.48 -35.74
N VAL A 104 -7.74 5.16 -35.93
CA VAL A 104 -6.65 4.53 -36.69
C VAL A 104 -7.08 4.51 -38.15
#